data_AF-A0A9P7GHU7-F1
#
_entry.id   AF-A0A9P7GHU7-F1
#
_cell.length_a   1.000
_cell.length_b   1.000
_cell.length_c   1.000
_cell.angle_alpha   90.00
_cell.angle_beta   90.00
_cell.angle_gamma   90.00
#
_symmetry.space_group_name_H-M   'P 1'
#
loop_
_entity.id
_entity.type
_entity.pdbx_description
1 polymer ?
#
loop_
_entity_poly.entity_id
_entity_poly.type
_entity_poly.pdbx_seq_one_letter_code
_entity_poly.pdbx_strand_id
1 'polypeptide(L)' 'MWVKDELFCAPRFEFVRSSEVFADMFCLPSEPSTRSEGQDKEHPIVLEGYKKDEFNSLLK' A
#
# COMPACT_ATOMS: atom_id res chain seq x y z
N MET A 1 2.35 3.57 3.01
CA MET A 1 2.03 3.90 1.60
C MET A 1 2.42 5.34 1.34
N TRP A 2 3.02 5.66 0.20
CA TRP A 2 3.41 7.01 -0.20
C TRP A 2 2.41 7.55 -1.20
N VAL A 3 1.73 8.65 -0.85
CA VAL A 3 0.69 9.27 -1.69
C VAL A 3 0.95 10.77 -1.76
N LYS A 4 1.33 11.27 -2.94
CA LYS A 4 1.62 12.69 -3.21
C LYS A 4 2.41 13.38 -2.08
N ASP A 5 3.63 12.92 -1.83
CA ASP A 5 4.54 13.48 -0.81
C ASP A 5 4.11 13.30 0.66
N GLU A 6 3.25 12.32 0.94
CA GLU A 6 2.88 11.99 2.31
C GLU A 6 2.88 10.47 2.56
N LEU A 7 3.48 10.09 3.69
CA LEU A 7 3.58 8.70 4.11
C LEU A 7 2.38 8.35 5.01
N PHE A 8 1.46 7.56 4.47
CA PHE A 8 0.35 6.97 5.21
C PHE A 8 0.77 5.65 5.86
N CYS A 9 0.81 5.64 7.19
CA CYS A 9 1.01 4.43 8.00
C CYS A 9 -0.34 3.86 8.42
N ALA A 10 -1.01 3.13 7.52
CA ALA A 10 -2.27 2.46 7.80
C ALA A 10 -2.07 0.94 7.98
N PRO A 11 -2.88 0.27 8.81
CA PRO A 11 -2.74 -1.17 9.05
C PRO A 11 -2.98 -1.97 7.77
N ARG A 12 -2.03 -2.86 7.42
CA ARG A 12 -2.13 -3.74 6.23
C ARG A 12 -3.42 -4.54 6.19
N PHE A 13 -3.91 -4.97 7.36
CA PHE A 13 -5.14 -5.76 7.49
C PHE A 13 -6.38 -5.06 6.91
N GLU A 14 -6.49 -3.74 7.06
CA GLU A 14 -7.67 -3.03 6.56
C GLU A 14 -7.69 -2.98 5.04
N PHE A 15 -6.53 -2.79 4.40
CA PHE A 15 -6.42 -2.80 2.93
C PHE A 15 -6.66 -4.17 2.32
N VAL A 16 -6.13 -5.23 2.94
CA VAL A 16 -6.38 -6.61 2.50
C VAL A 16 -7.87 -6.93 2.59
N ARG A 17 -8.55 -6.41 3.61
CA ARG A 17 -9.99 -6.64 3.81
C ARG A 17 -10.86 -5.77 2.91
N SER A 18 -10.46 -4.53 2.63
CA SER A 18 -11.23 -3.57 1.83
C SER A 18 -10.98 -3.68 0.33
N SER A 19 -9.87 -4.28 -0.08
CA SER A 19 -9.43 -4.34 -1.47
C SER A 19 -8.74 -5.66 -1.78
N GLU A 20 -9.36 -6.41 -2.69
CA GLU A 20 -8.78 -7.63 -3.26
C GLU A 20 -7.47 -7.34 -3.99
N VAL A 21 -7.33 -6.17 -4.63
CA VAL A 21 -6.08 -5.76 -5.31
C VAL A 21 -4.92 -5.68 -4.32
N PHE A 22 -5.15 -5.09 -3.14
CA PHE A 22 -4.12 -5.04 -2.11
C PHE A 22 -3.87 -6.43 -1.50
N ALA A 23 -4.93 -7.23 -1.28
CA ALA A 23 -4.79 -8.61 -0.83
C ALA A 23 -3.88 -9.43 -1.76
N ASP A 24 -4.15 -9.36 -3.06
CA ASP A 24 -3.38 -10.06 -4.09
C ASP A 24 -1.94 -9.55 -4.14
N MET A 25 -1.72 -8.23 -4.18
CA MET A 25 -0.39 -7.62 -4.15
C MET A 25 0.45 -8.12 -2.96
N PHE A 26 -0.19 -8.30 -1.82
CA PHE A 26 0.43 -8.80 -0.59
C PHE A 26 0.61 -10.31 -0.54
N CYS A 27 -0.11 -11.06 -1.37
CA CYS A 27 -0.01 -12.51 -1.53
C CYS A 27 0.94 -12.92 -2.66
N LEU A 28 1.33 -11.98 -3.53
CA LEU A 28 2.32 -12.25 -4.57
C LEU A 28 3.66 -12.64 -3.95
N PRO A 29 4.27 -13.77 -4.37
CA PRO A 29 5.59 -14.15 -3.91
C PRO A 29 6.57 -13.06 -4.35
N SER A 30 7.19 -12.41 -3.38
CA SER A 30 8.25 -11.45 -3.66
C SER A 30 9.53 -12.22 -3.94
N GLU A 31 10.21 -11.86 -5.02
CA GLU A 31 11.54 -12.38 -5.33
C GLU A 31 12.44 -12.22 -4.10
N PRO A 32 13.23 -13.23 -3.71
CA PRO A 32 14.01 -13.21 -2.47
C PRO A 32 15.05 -12.07 -2.43
N SER A 33 15.37 -11.49 -3.58
CA SER A 33 16.25 -10.34 -3.78
C SER A 33 15.53 -8.99 -3.81
N THR A 34 14.19 -8.98 -3.85
CA THR A 34 13.37 -7.78 -4.04
C THR A 34 12.46 -7.61 -2.82
N ARG A 35 12.74 -6.61 -1.98
CA ARG A 35 11.84 -6.28 -0.86
C ARG A 35 10.47 -5.88 -1.40
N SER A 36 9.41 -6.46 -0.85
CA SER A 36 8.04 -6.18 -1.26
C SER A 36 7.68 -4.73 -0.93
N GLU A 37 7.05 -4.02 -1.85
CA GLU A 37 6.48 -2.71 -1.55
C GLU A 37 5.42 -2.81 -0.44
N GLY A 38 5.48 -1.89 0.52
CA GLY A 38 4.57 -1.82 1.68
C GLY A 38 4.96 -2.71 2.86
N GLN A 39 6.16 -3.29 2.84
CA GLN A 39 6.65 -4.13 3.93
C GLN A 39 7.12 -3.32 5.14
N ASP A 40 7.68 -2.13 4.91
CA ASP A 40 8.16 -1.24 5.97
C ASP A 40 8.05 0.25 5.54
N LYS A 41 8.45 1.16 6.44
CA LYS A 41 8.43 2.60 6.16
C LYS A 41 9.48 3.04 5.14
N GLU A 42 10.56 2.27 4.99
CA GLU A 42 11.64 2.53 4.04
C GLU A 42 11.25 2.07 2.62
N HIS A 43 10.28 1.16 2.50
CA HIS A 43 9.74 0.61 1.26
C HIS A 43 8.21 0.78 1.22
N PRO A 44 7.67 2.00 1.22
CA PRO A 44 6.23 2.19 1.12
C PRO A 44 5.70 1.82 -0.28
N ILE A 45 4.45 1.35 -0.38
CA ILE A 45 3.76 1.27 -1.68
C ILE A 45 3.60 2.68 -2.22
N VAL A 46 4.14 2.94 -3.42
CA VAL A 46 4.01 4.23 -4.11
C VAL A 46 2.77 4.17 -4.99
N LEU A 47 1.76 4.97 -4.67
CA LEU A 47 0.54 5.06 -5.47
C LEU A 47 0.64 6.25 -6.41
N GLU A 48 1.35 6.07 -7.52
CA GLU A 48 1.43 7.09 -8.57
C GLU A 48 0.05 7.27 -9.25
N GLY A 49 -0.47 8.50 -9.21
CA GLY A 49 -1.76 8.86 -9.81
C GLY A 49 -2.94 8.95 -8.84
N TYR A 50 -2.82 8.44 -7.61
CA TYR A 50 -3.84 8.63 -6.58
C TYR A 50 -3.74 10.02 -5.95
N LYS A 51 -4.88 10.71 -5.79
CA LYS A 51 -4.94 11.91 -4.93
C LYS A 51 -5.05 11.49 -3.47
N LYS A 52 -4.50 12.30 -2.56
CA LYS A 52 -4.62 12.09 -1.10
C LYS A 52 -6.07 11.92 -0.66
N ASP A 53 -6.99 12.69 -1.25
CA ASP A 53 -8.42 12.64 -0.91
C ASP A 53 -9.09 11.34 -1.37
N GLU A 54 -8.67 10.80 -2.51
CA GLU A 54 -9.14 9.50 -3.02
C GLU A 54 -8.62 8.38 -2.12
N PHE A 55 -7.36 8.46 -1.71
CA PHE A 55 -6.78 7.51 -0.77
C PHE A 55 -7.45 7.58 0.61
N ASN A 56 -7.71 8.78 1.15
CA ASN A 56 -8.45 8.95 2.40
C ASN A 56 -9.89 8.41 2.33
N SER A 57 -10.50 8.38 1.14
CA SER A 57 -11.82 7.78 0.94
C SER A 57 -11.77 6.25 0.93
N LEU A 58 -10.63 5.65 0.59
CA LEU A 58 -10.38 4.19 0.68
C LEU A 58 -10.05 3.71 2.10
N LEU A 59 -9.63 4.62 2.99
CA LEU A 59 -9.31 4.34 4.40
C LEU A 59 -10.54 4.36 5.34
N LYS A 60 -11.75 4.59 4.82
CA LYS A 60 -12.98 4.73 5.61
C LYS A 60 -13.77 3.44 5.74
#